data_AF-A0A6F8YC60-F1
#
_entry.id   AF-A0A6F8YC60-F1
#
_cell.length_a   1.000
_cell.length_b   1.000
_cell.length_c   1.000
_cell.angle_alpha   90.00
_cell.angle_beta   90.00
_cell.angle_gamma   90.00
#
_symmetry.space_group_name_H-M   'P 1'
#
loop_
_entity.id
_entity.type
_entity.pdbx_description
1 polymer ?
#
loop_
_entity_poly.entity_id
_entity_poly.type
_entity_poly.pdbx_seq_one_letter_code
_entity_poly.pdbx_strand_id
1 'polypeptide(L)'
;MSWPTFDLRALPDGGASLPNGVWTELGRVVAESIEEDLLRAGPATFRSVGFEHTASDHAQRFVDFENTVARTIVQNGLRGDGIELIIRATDLTDIRPAVVEALERIGLTYEQFVRISSIPELMVFMDDLPTRYVTNVMRSAKHRQKQQKWEPNDFIDILALPVAAVYCDIVVTEKQWAHRLRQGKVNQRYSTVLLNDTADLVQVLVNASMT
;
A
#
# COMPACT_ATOMS: atom_id res chain seq x y z
N MET A 1 5.67 5.74 -25.27
CA MET A 1 6.99 6.39 -25.07
C MET A 1 7.63 5.72 -23.85
N SER A 2 8.95 5.46 -23.82
CA SER A 2 9.60 4.99 -22.60
C SER A 2 9.54 6.08 -21.52
N TRP A 3 9.65 5.71 -20.24
CA TRP A 3 9.82 6.71 -19.18
C TRP A 3 10.91 7.73 -19.55
N PRO A 4 10.80 9.01 -19.17
CA PRO A 4 11.79 10.01 -19.53
C PRO A 4 13.15 9.54 -18.99
N THR A 5 14.04 9.17 -19.89
CA THR A 5 15.43 8.90 -19.53
C THR A 5 16.08 10.23 -19.26
N PHE A 6 16.35 10.49 -17.98
CA PHE A 6 17.21 11.58 -17.57
C PHE A 6 18.58 11.41 -18.25
N ASP A 7 19.02 12.42 -19.01
CA ASP A 7 20.31 12.44 -19.72
C ASP A 7 21.33 13.35 -19.02
N LEU A 8 22.40 12.76 -18.48
CA LEU A 8 23.51 13.47 -17.82
C LEU A 8 24.24 14.41 -18.77
N ARG A 9 24.24 14.10 -20.07
CA ARG A 9 24.91 14.91 -21.10
C ARG A 9 24.25 16.26 -21.29
N ALA A 10 23.02 16.43 -20.80
CA ALA A 10 22.32 17.70 -20.80
C ALA A 10 22.81 18.67 -19.71
N LEU A 11 23.61 18.21 -18.74
CA LEU A 11 24.20 19.06 -17.71
C LEU A 11 25.45 19.80 -18.24
N PRO A 12 25.75 21.01 -17.75
CA PRO A 12 26.88 21.82 -18.23
C PRO A 12 28.25 21.14 -18.17
N ASP A 13 28.44 20.18 -17.27
CA ASP A 13 29.68 19.42 -17.07
C ASP A 13 29.52 17.93 -17.46
N GLY A 14 28.44 17.58 -18.15
CA GLY A 14 28.10 16.20 -18.48
C GLY A 14 27.84 15.30 -17.25
N GLY A 15 27.55 15.91 -16.08
CA GLY A 15 27.31 15.19 -14.84
C GLY A 15 28.57 14.79 -14.06
N ALA A 16 29.75 15.26 -14.46
CA ALA A 16 31.04 14.90 -13.84
C ALA A 16 31.17 15.33 -12.37
N SER A 17 30.46 16.37 -11.94
CA SER A 17 30.44 16.85 -10.56
C SER A 17 29.50 16.07 -9.63
N LEU A 18 28.66 15.18 -10.16
CA LEU A 18 27.71 14.43 -9.34
C LEU A 18 28.38 13.20 -8.68
N PRO A 19 28.17 12.98 -7.37
CA PRO A 19 28.64 11.77 -6.71
C PRO A 19 28.04 10.49 -7.33
N ASN A 20 28.80 9.40 -7.31
CA ASN A 20 28.35 8.10 -7.80
C ASN A 20 27.04 7.67 -7.09
N GLY A 21 26.04 7.26 -7.88
CA GLY A 21 24.74 6.79 -7.38
C GLY A 21 23.67 7.89 -7.20
N VAL A 22 24.06 9.17 -7.15
CA VAL A 22 23.11 10.31 -7.06
C VAL A 22 22.20 10.37 -8.28
N TRP A 23 22.71 9.97 -9.46
CA TRP A 23 21.91 9.99 -10.68
C TRP A 23 20.80 8.94 -10.71
N THR A 24 21.11 7.72 -10.26
CA THR A 24 20.12 6.65 -10.14
C THR A 24 19.02 7.06 -9.17
N GLU A 25 19.41 7.69 -8.06
CA GLU A 25 18.46 8.19 -7.06
C GLU A 25 17.63 9.37 -7.58
N LEU A 26 18.24 10.33 -8.27
CA LEU A 26 17.53 11.46 -8.86
C LEU A 26 16.54 11.01 -9.94
N GLY A 27 16.96 10.09 -10.81
CA GLY A 27 16.09 9.49 -11.82
C GLY A 27 14.89 8.76 -11.20
N ARG A 28 15.11 8.04 -10.08
CA ARG A 28 14.05 7.40 -9.31
C ARG A 28 13.07 8.43 -8.73
N VAL A 29 13.57 9.45 -8.04
CA VAL A 29 12.75 10.50 -7.41
C VAL A 29 11.91 11.27 -8.42
N VAL A 30 12.49 11.64 -9.57
CA VAL A 30 11.73 12.39 -10.58
C VAL A 30 10.72 11.49 -11.30
N ALA A 31 11.07 10.23 -11.57
CA ALA A 31 10.10 9.27 -12.11
C ALA A 31 8.91 9.10 -11.16
N GLU A 32 9.15 8.93 -9.85
CA GLU A 32 8.10 8.85 -8.82
C GLU A 32 7.24 10.12 -8.77
N SER A 33 7.84 11.30 -8.83
CA SER A 33 7.09 12.57 -8.82
C SER A 33 6.18 12.72 -10.05
N ILE A 34 6.70 12.42 -11.24
CA ILE A 34 5.91 12.46 -12.48
C ILE A 34 4.78 11.41 -12.42
N GLU A 35 5.08 10.22 -11.91
CA GLU A 35 4.12 9.13 -11.75
C GLU A 35 2.97 9.51 -10.80
N GLU A 36 3.28 10.06 -9.62
CA GLU A 36 2.29 10.51 -8.64
C GLU A 36 1.37 11.59 -9.20
N ASP A 37 1.93 12.59 -9.88
CA ASP A 37 1.15 13.69 -10.46
C ASP A 37 0.23 13.18 -11.58
N LEU A 38 0.70 12.22 -12.38
CA LEU A 38 -0.12 11.58 -13.41
C LEU A 38 -1.21 10.69 -12.83
N LEU A 39 -0.95 9.96 -11.74
CA LEU A 39 -1.95 9.16 -11.03
C LEU A 39 -3.08 10.04 -10.46
N ARG A 40 -2.75 11.23 -9.94
CA ARG A 40 -3.74 12.23 -9.48
C ARG A 40 -4.53 12.84 -10.63
N ALA A 41 -3.92 13.04 -11.80
CA ALA A 41 -4.53 13.70 -12.96
C ALA A 41 -5.41 12.76 -13.82
N GLY A 42 -5.39 11.46 -13.57
CA GLY A 42 -6.27 10.47 -14.17
C GLY A 42 -5.90 9.99 -15.59
N PRO A 43 -6.64 9.00 -16.14
CA PRO A 43 -6.23 8.25 -17.33
C PRO A 43 -6.16 9.06 -18.63
N ALA A 44 -6.93 10.15 -18.73
CA ALA A 44 -6.90 11.04 -19.89
C ALA A 44 -5.58 11.83 -19.97
N THR A 45 -5.08 12.27 -18.81
CA THR A 45 -3.81 12.98 -18.71
C THR A 45 -2.66 12.05 -19.10
N PHE A 46 -2.61 10.82 -18.55
CA PHE A 46 -1.68 9.75 -18.97
C PHE A 46 -1.57 9.61 -20.50
N ARG A 47 -2.72 9.48 -21.18
CA ARG A 47 -2.76 9.34 -22.65
C ARG A 47 -2.25 10.59 -23.36
N SER A 48 -2.57 11.79 -22.86
CA SER A 48 -2.21 13.06 -23.51
C SER A 48 -0.70 13.33 -23.49
N VAL A 49 0.03 12.81 -22.50
CA VAL A 49 1.49 12.94 -22.39
C VAL A 49 2.24 11.73 -22.96
N GLY A 50 1.54 10.79 -23.62
CA GLY A 50 2.15 9.64 -24.31
C GLY A 50 2.66 8.53 -23.38
N PHE A 51 2.22 8.51 -22.12
CA PHE A 51 2.49 7.43 -21.17
C PHE A 51 1.36 6.41 -21.17
N GLU A 52 1.74 5.14 -21.28
CA GLU A 52 0.80 4.04 -21.08
C GLU A 52 0.79 3.68 -19.59
N HIS A 53 -0.37 3.77 -18.94
CA HIS A 53 -0.53 3.34 -17.55
C HIS A 53 -0.12 1.87 -17.36
N THR A 54 -0.32 1.03 -18.38
CA THR A 54 0.11 -0.38 -18.43
C THR A 54 1.63 -0.55 -18.46
N ALA A 55 2.40 0.49 -18.73
CA ALA A 55 3.86 0.46 -18.68
C ALA A 55 4.41 0.73 -17.27
N SER A 56 3.56 1.08 -16.29
CA SER A 56 3.96 1.23 -14.90
C SER A 56 4.16 -0.14 -14.23
N ASP A 57 5.36 -0.39 -13.71
CA ASP A 57 5.70 -1.67 -13.09
C ASP A 57 5.31 -1.76 -11.60
N HIS A 58 4.19 -1.13 -11.21
CA HIS A 58 3.80 -0.99 -9.80
C HIS A 58 3.56 -2.33 -9.11
N ALA A 59 2.92 -3.27 -9.83
CA ALA A 59 2.63 -4.58 -9.31
C ALA A 59 3.92 -5.37 -9.03
N GLN A 60 4.93 -5.29 -9.91
CA GLN A 60 6.22 -5.92 -9.66
C GLN A 60 7.02 -5.21 -8.57
N ARG A 61 7.04 -3.86 -8.57
CA ARG A 61 7.67 -3.07 -7.48
C ARG A 61 7.09 -3.44 -6.12
N PHE A 62 5.77 -3.62 -6.04
CA PHE A 62 5.09 -4.11 -4.84
C PHE A 62 5.57 -5.52 -4.46
N VAL A 63 5.59 -6.48 -5.40
CA VAL A 63 6.09 -7.83 -5.14
C VAL A 63 7.55 -7.83 -4.66
N ASP A 64 8.42 -7.03 -5.27
CA ASP A 64 9.84 -6.94 -4.92
C ASP A 64 10.03 -6.33 -3.52
N PHE A 65 9.22 -5.32 -3.18
CA PHE A 65 9.18 -4.74 -1.85
C PHE A 65 8.73 -5.76 -0.81
N GLU A 66 7.62 -6.46 -1.05
CA GLU A 66 7.12 -7.49 -0.13
C GLU A 66 8.10 -8.65 0.03
N ASN A 67 8.82 -9.04 -1.02
CA ASN A 67 9.90 -10.03 -0.93
C ASN A 67 11.08 -9.53 -0.08
N THR A 68 11.34 -8.23 -0.08
CA THR A 68 12.34 -7.63 0.83
C THR A 68 11.87 -7.69 2.27
N VAL A 69 10.61 -7.36 2.55
CA VAL A 69 10.01 -7.51 3.89
C VAL A 69 10.04 -8.96 4.37
N ALA A 70 9.69 -9.91 3.49
CA ALA A 70 9.73 -11.34 3.81
C ALA A 70 11.15 -11.82 4.18
N ARG A 71 12.17 -11.35 3.46
CA ARG A 71 13.58 -11.63 3.81
C ARG A 71 13.93 -11.06 5.18
N THR A 72 13.53 -9.82 5.48
CA THR A 72 13.76 -9.19 6.79
C THR A 72 13.08 -9.97 7.92
N ILE A 73 11.84 -10.43 7.73
CA ILE A 73 11.11 -11.28 8.69
C ILE A 73 11.89 -12.55 9.00
N VAL A 74 12.37 -13.25 7.96
CA VAL A 74 13.13 -14.50 8.12
C VAL A 74 14.48 -14.25 8.80
N GLN A 75 15.24 -13.25 8.34
CA GLN A 75 16.56 -12.91 8.87
C GLN A 75 16.52 -12.57 10.36
N ASN A 76 15.47 -11.87 10.81
CA ASN A 76 15.30 -11.46 12.21
C ASN A 76 14.46 -12.44 13.04
N GLY A 77 14.04 -13.57 12.46
CA GLY A 77 13.24 -14.58 13.15
C GLY A 77 11.88 -14.08 13.65
N LEU A 78 11.30 -13.06 13.01
CA LEU A 78 10.06 -12.42 13.46
C LEU A 78 8.87 -13.38 13.36
N ARG A 79 8.01 -13.38 14.38
CA ARG A 79 6.80 -14.21 14.49
C ARG A 79 5.70 -13.44 15.20
N GLY A 80 4.44 -13.85 15.00
CA GLY A 80 3.28 -13.25 15.67
C GLY A 80 3.27 -11.73 15.55
N ASP A 81 3.30 -11.06 16.69
CA ASP A 81 3.29 -9.59 16.83
C ASP A 81 4.51 -8.92 16.18
N GLY A 82 5.64 -9.63 16.07
CA GLY A 82 6.82 -9.10 15.38
C GLY A 82 6.60 -8.90 13.88
N ILE A 83 5.80 -9.76 13.24
CA ILE A 83 5.38 -9.58 11.83
C ILE A 83 4.44 -8.38 11.74
N GLU A 84 3.50 -8.28 12.66
CA GLU A 84 2.54 -7.18 12.72
C GLU A 84 3.20 -5.81 12.86
N LEU A 85 4.26 -5.72 13.69
CA LEU A 85 5.05 -4.51 13.89
C LEU A 85 5.78 -4.09 12.60
N ILE A 86 6.50 -5.00 11.95
CA ILE A 86 7.28 -4.65 10.75
C ILE A 86 6.37 -4.25 9.58
N ILE A 87 5.21 -4.89 9.46
CA ILE A 87 4.24 -4.55 8.41
C ILE A 87 3.71 -3.13 8.61
N ARG A 88 3.27 -2.77 9.83
CA ARG A 88 2.84 -1.41 10.14
C ARG A 88 3.95 -0.38 9.97
N ALA A 89 5.18 -0.69 10.37
CA ALA A 89 6.32 0.23 10.21
C ALA A 89 6.64 0.49 8.72
N THR A 90 6.58 -0.55 7.89
CA THR A 90 6.79 -0.40 6.44
C THR A 90 5.62 0.34 5.78
N ASP A 91 4.38 0.12 6.23
CA ASP A 91 3.20 0.84 5.75
C ASP A 91 3.18 2.32 6.19
N LEU A 92 3.67 2.63 7.41
CA LEU A 92 3.88 4.02 7.85
C LEU A 92 4.89 4.75 6.96
N THR A 93 5.92 4.03 6.50
CA THR A 93 6.92 4.58 5.57
C THR A 93 6.30 4.88 4.21
N ASP A 94 5.41 4.01 3.71
CA ASP A 94 4.66 4.20 2.46
C ASP A 94 3.80 5.47 2.49
N ILE A 95 3.12 5.74 3.60
CA ILE A 95 2.26 6.93 3.73
C ILE A 95 2.98 8.19 4.22
N ARG A 96 4.31 8.13 4.42
CA ARG A 96 5.06 9.26 5.00
C ARG A 96 4.79 10.59 4.31
N PRO A 97 4.73 10.71 2.95
CA PRO A 97 4.43 11.99 2.31
C PRO A 97 3.08 12.58 2.73
N ALA A 98 2.03 11.75 2.77
CA ALA A 98 0.69 12.18 3.19
C ALA A 98 0.63 12.54 4.68
N VAL A 99 1.38 11.80 5.53
CA VAL A 99 1.51 12.12 6.95
C VAL A 99 2.23 13.45 7.15
N VAL A 100 3.35 13.68 6.45
CA VAL A 100 4.09 14.97 6.49
C VAL A 100 3.17 16.13 6.14
N GLU A 101 2.44 16.04 5.02
CA GLU A 101 1.50 17.07 4.60
C GLU A 101 0.41 17.34 5.67
N ALA A 102 -0.14 16.28 6.27
CA ALA A 102 -1.14 16.41 7.33
C ALA A 102 -0.57 17.06 8.61
N LEU A 103 0.67 16.72 8.98
CA LEU A 103 1.36 17.27 10.14
C LEU A 103 1.73 18.76 9.94
N GLU A 104 2.15 19.14 8.74
CA GLU A 104 2.46 20.53 8.39
C GLU A 104 1.24 21.45 8.58
N ARG A 105 0.03 20.96 8.23
CA ARG A 105 -1.23 21.71 8.42
C ARG A 105 -1.52 22.04 9.89
N ILE A 106 -0.94 21.30 10.83
CA ILE A 106 -1.09 21.54 12.27
C ILE A 106 0.21 22.07 12.92
N GLY A 107 1.20 22.46 12.11
CA GLY A 107 2.46 23.04 12.60
C GLY A 107 3.41 22.04 13.28
N LEU A 108 3.32 20.75 12.94
CA LEU A 108 4.19 19.70 13.46
C LEU A 108 5.08 19.15 12.33
N THR A 109 6.36 18.86 12.61
CA THR A 109 7.22 18.13 11.66
C THR A 109 7.14 16.63 11.88
N TYR A 110 7.52 15.84 10.87
CA TYR A 110 7.57 14.38 10.99
C TYR A 110 8.56 13.92 12.08
N GLU A 111 9.70 14.59 12.22
CA GLU A 111 10.68 14.29 13.26
C GLU A 111 10.13 14.58 14.66
N GLN A 112 9.34 15.65 14.81
CA GLN A 112 8.64 15.93 16.06
C GLN A 112 7.61 14.83 16.34
N PHE A 113 6.78 14.48 15.37
CA PHE A 113 5.78 13.41 15.47
C PHE A 113 6.38 12.07 15.92
N VAL A 114 7.45 11.62 15.25
CA VAL A 114 8.12 10.37 15.62
C VAL A 114 8.81 10.47 16.97
N ARG A 115 9.37 11.64 17.34
CA ARG A 115 10.06 11.82 18.64
C ARG A 115 9.10 11.82 19.82
N ILE A 116 7.90 12.39 19.65
CA ILE A 116 6.89 12.43 20.72
C ILE A 116 6.06 11.16 20.81
N SER A 117 6.14 10.28 19.81
CA SER A 117 5.39 9.03 19.76
C SER A 117 6.27 7.85 20.13
N SER A 118 5.79 7.02 21.06
CA SER A 118 6.32 5.69 21.28
C SER A 118 5.95 4.76 20.12
N ILE A 119 6.68 3.64 19.97
CA ILE A 119 6.36 2.62 18.96
C ILE A 119 4.90 2.14 19.08
N PRO A 120 4.36 1.82 20.29
CA PRO A 120 2.96 1.45 20.43
C PRO A 120 1.99 2.53 19.97
N GLU A 121 2.26 3.81 20.25
CA GLU A 121 1.40 4.93 19.79
C GLU A 121 1.40 5.04 18.27
N LEU A 122 2.54 4.84 17.61
CA LEU A 122 2.60 4.78 16.15
C LEU A 122 1.81 3.58 15.59
N MET A 123 1.77 2.46 16.30
CA MET A 123 0.97 1.30 15.87
C MET A 123 -0.53 1.58 16.02
N VAL A 124 -0.95 2.21 17.12
CA VAL A 124 -2.33 2.64 17.31
C VAL A 124 -2.73 3.65 16.24
N PHE A 125 -1.87 4.63 15.94
CA PHE A 125 -2.08 5.57 14.84
C PHE A 125 -2.32 4.85 13.51
N MET A 126 -1.51 3.84 13.17
CA MET A 126 -1.71 3.06 11.94
C MET A 126 -3.01 2.24 11.96
N ASP A 127 -3.43 1.75 13.13
CA ASP A 127 -4.68 1.01 13.28
C ASP A 127 -5.92 1.92 13.22
N ASP A 128 -5.77 3.20 13.54
CA ASP A 128 -6.84 4.20 13.45
C ASP A 128 -7.09 4.67 12.01
N LEU A 129 -6.16 4.44 11.08
CA LEU A 129 -6.35 4.68 9.65
C LEU A 129 -7.11 3.50 9.02
N PRO A 130 -8.41 3.64 8.64
CA PRO A 130 -9.26 2.48 8.42
C PRO A 130 -8.80 1.54 7.29
N THR A 131 -8.44 2.12 6.14
CA THR A 131 -7.96 1.36 4.99
C THR A 131 -6.57 0.77 5.25
N ARG A 132 -5.71 1.50 5.96
CA ARG A 132 -4.36 1.01 6.32
C ARG A 132 -4.43 -0.13 7.33
N TYR A 133 -5.35 -0.09 8.29
CA TYR A 133 -5.62 -1.23 9.17
C TYR A 133 -5.93 -2.49 8.37
N VAL A 134 -6.85 -2.41 7.40
CA VAL A 134 -7.21 -3.59 6.57
C VAL A 134 -6.05 -4.03 5.68
N THR A 135 -5.33 -3.10 5.06
CA THR A 135 -4.09 -3.38 4.30
C THR A 135 -3.09 -4.15 5.17
N ASN A 136 -2.84 -3.69 6.40
CA ASN A 136 -1.89 -4.33 7.32
C ASN A 136 -2.35 -5.71 7.79
N VAL A 137 -3.66 -5.92 8.01
CA VAL A 137 -4.24 -7.24 8.26
C VAL A 137 -3.97 -8.18 7.08
N MET A 138 -4.23 -7.74 5.85
CA MET A 138 -4.05 -8.55 4.64
C MET A 138 -2.58 -8.90 4.41
N ARG A 139 -1.68 -7.90 4.49
CA ARG A 139 -0.23 -8.09 4.34
C ARG A 139 0.31 -9.03 5.41
N SER A 140 -0.04 -8.81 6.68
CA SER A 140 0.39 -9.68 7.79
C SER A 140 -0.08 -11.12 7.62
N ALA A 141 -1.33 -11.33 7.18
CA ALA A 141 -1.86 -12.67 6.94
C ALA A 141 -1.07 -13.41 5.84
N LYS A 142 -0.70 -12.72 4.76
CA LYS A 142 0.09 -13.32 3.67
C LYS A 142 1.53 -13.62 4.11
N HIS A 143 2.18 -12.73 4.86
CA HIS A 143 3.52 -12.98 5.41
C HIS A 143 3.58 -14.12 6.43
N ARG A 144 2.48 -14.39 7.15
CA ARG A 144 2.39 -15.57 8.03
C ARG A 144 2.37 -16.89 7.25
N GLN A 145 1.88 -16.88 6.01
CA GLN A 145 1.71 -18.07 5.19
C GLN A 145 2.90 -18.28 4.24
N LYS A 146 4.00 -18.84 4.77
CA LYS A 146 5.29 -19.02 4.07
C LYS A 146 5.24 -19.78 2.73
N GLN A 147 4.18 -20.53 2.45
CA GLN A 147 4.03 -21.27 1.20
C GLN A 147 3.43 -20.44 0.06
N GLN A 148 2.77 -19.33 0.37
CA GLN A 148 2.20 -18.45 -0.64
C GLN A 148 3.19 -17.36 -1.02
N LYS A 149 3.47 -17.26 -2.31
CA LYS A 149 4.31 -16.18 -2.86
C LYS A 149 3.45 -14.94 -3.11
N TRP A 150 4.11 -13.80 -3.12
CA TRP A 150 3.54 -12.57 -3.67
C TRP A 150 3.55 -12.66 -5.20
N GLU A 151 2.43 -12.32 -5.80
CA GLU A 151 2.18 -12.29 -7.23
C GLU A 151 1.71 -10.87 -7.61
N PRO A 152 1.94 -10.42 -8.86
CA PRO A 152 1.52 -9.10 -9.30
C PRO A 152 0.03 -8.81 -9.08
N ASN A 153 -0.84 -9.82 -9.18
CA ASN A 153 -2.27 -9.66 -8.96
C ASN A 153 -2.63 -9.32 -7.51
N ASP A 154 -1.81 -9.73 -6.53
CA ASP A 154 -2.03 -9.38 -5.12
C ASP A 154 -1.99 -7.87 -4.90
N PHE A 155 -1.29 -7.12 -5.76
CA PHE A 155 -1.25 -5.65 -5.68
C PHE A 155 -2.65 -5.05 -5.83
N ILE A 156 -3.45 -5.54 -6.79
CA ILE A 156 -4.80 -5.05 -7.01
C ILE A 156 -5.71 -5.38 -5.83
N ASP A 157 -5.60 -6.59 -5.28
CA ASP A 157 -6.37 -6.98 -4.10
C ASP A 157 -6.05 -6.11 -2.89
N ILE A 158 -4.76 -5.85 -2.65
CA ILE A 158 -4.29 -5.02 -1.54
C ILE A 158 -4.69 -3.56 -1.69
N LEU A 159 -4.87 -3.05 -2.91
CA LEU A 159 -5.37 -1.69 -3.12
C LEU A 159 -6.90 -1.59 -3.04
N ALA A 160 -7.62 -2.55 -3.61
CA ALA A 160 -9.07 -2.46 -3.78
C ALA A 160 -9.85 -2.96 -2.55
N LEU A 161 -9.46 -4.10 -1.98
CA LEU A 161 -10.23 -4.75 -0.91
C LEU A 161 -10.27 -3.95 0.39
N PRO A 162 -9.21 -3.24 0.83
CA PRO A 162 -9.29 -2.39 2.02
C PRO A 162 -10.35 -1.31 1.93
N VAL A 163 -10.49 -0.66 0.77
CA VAL A 163 -11.50 0.38 0.55
C VAL A 163 -12.90 -0.25 0.63
N ALA A 164 -13.12 -1.35 -0.10
CA ALA A 164 -14.41 -2.05 -0.08
C ALA A 164 -14.76 -2.55 1.33
N ALA A 165 -13.80 -3.15 2.04
CA ALA A 165 -14.02 -3.74 3.35
C ALA A 165 -14.35 -2.71 4.43
N VAL A 166 -13.88 -1.46 4.30
CA VAL A 166 -14.17 -0.38 5.24
C VAL A 166 -15.48 0.33 4.93
N TYR A 167 -15.80 0.55 3.65
CA TYR A 167 -16.84 1.50 3.25
C TYR A 167 -18.09 0.86 2.62
N CYS A 168 -18.11 -0.46 2.38
CA CYS A 168 -19.29 -1.16 1.87
C CYS A 168 -19.94 -2.00 2.97
N ASP A 169 -21.27 -2.09 2.96
CA ASP A 169 -22.01 -2.97 3.87
C ASP A 169 -21.77 -4.45 3.55
N ILE A 170 -21.54 -4.78 2.27
CA ILE A 170 -21.33 -6.14 1.78
C ILE A 170 -20.16 -6.15 0.81
N VAL A 171 -19.23 -7.08 1.00
CA VAL A 171 -18.11 -7.35 0.08
C VAL A 171 -18.11 -8.82 -0.30
N VAL A 172 -18.21 -9.10 -1.59
CA VAL A 172 -17.98 -10.43 -2.16
C VAL A 172 -16.54 -10.48 -2.68
N THR A 173 -15.73 -11.39 -2.16
CA THR A 173 -14.33 -11.56 -2.59
C THR A 173 -13.96 -13.04 -2.55
N GLU A 174 -12.80 -13.40 -3.08
CA GLU A 174 -12.34 -14.78 -3.03
C GLU A 174 -12.24 -15.34 -1.62
N LYS A 175 -12.45 -16.66 -1.51
CA LYS A 175 -12.53 -17.39 -0.23
C LYS A 175 -11.32 -17.12 0.68
N GLN A 176 -10.13 -16.95 0.11
CA GLN A 176 -8.93 -16.67 0.88
C GLN A 176 -8.97 -15.31 1.58
N TRP A 177 -9.35 -14.24 0.88
CA TRP A 177 -9.44 -12.90 1.48
C TRP A 177 -10.61 -12.80 2.46
N ALA A 178 -11.77 -13.34 2.11
CA ALA A 178 -12.90 -13.39 3.04
C ALA A 178 -12.53 -14.08 4.35
N HIS A 179 -11.75 -15.17 4.30
CA HIS A 179 -11.27 -15.86 5.50
C HIS A 179 -10.28 -15.01 6.30
N ARG A 180 -9.27 -14.41 5.65
CA ARG A 180 -8.24 -13.59 6.31
C ARG A 180 -8.82 -12.34 6.96
N LEU A 181 -9.73 -11.65 6.28
CA LEU A 181 -10.42 -10.47 6.80
C LEU A 181 -11.28 -10.81 8.03
N ARG A 182 -11.95 -11.97 8.04
CA ARG A 182 -12.66 -12.47 9.24
C ARG A 182 -11.70 -12.80 10.38
N GLN A 183 -10.55 -13.42 10.10
CA GLN A 183 -9.53 -13.70 11.12
C GLN A 183 -8.98 -12.40 11.76
N GLY A 184 -8.78 -11.36 10.95
CA GLY A 184 -8.41 -10.01 11.41
C GLY A 184 -9.57 -9.19 11.98
N LYS A 185 -10.75 -9.80 12.16
CA LYS A 185 -11.98 -9.18 12.68
C LYS A 185 -12.43 -7.92 11.91
N VAL A 186 -12.08 -7.81 10.64
CA VAL A 186 -12.42 -6.65 9.80
C VAL A 186 -13.94 -6.50 9.67
N ASN A 187 -14.66 -7.62 9.49
CA ASN A 187 -16.12 -7.64 9.45
C ASN A 187 -16.77 -7.13 10.74
N GLN A 188 -16.15 -7.38 11.90
CA GLN A 188 -16.67 -6.92 13.19
C GLN A 188 -16.35 -5.44 13.40
N ARG A 189 -15.14 -5.00 13.02
CA ARG A 189 -14.69 -3.62 13.20
C ARG A 189 -15.50 -2.62 12.36
N TYR A 190 -15.81 -2.98 11.12
CA TYR A 190 -16.50 -2.08 10.17
C TYR A 190 -17.95 -2.48 9.88
N SER A 191 -18.47 -3.50 10.57
CA SER A 191 -19.83 -4.04 10.33
C SER A 191 -20.08 -4.52 8.90
N THR A 192 -19.03 -4.93 8.20
CA THR A 192 -19.08 -5.38 6.80
C THR A 192 -19.39 -6.86 6.69
N VAL A 193 -20.42 -7.22 5.92
CA VAL A 193 -20.73 -8.61 5.57
C VAL A 193 -19.74 -9.09 4.51
N LEU A 194 -18.90 -10.05 4.87
CA LEU A 194 -17.95 -10.68 3.94
C LEU A 194 -18.55 -11.96 3.37
N LEU A 195 -18.68 -12.03 2.05
CA LEU A 195 -19.12 -13.22 1.31
C LEU A 195 -17.98 -13.73 0.42
N ASN A 196 -18.05 -15.01 0.05
CA ASN A 196 -17.10 -15.63 -0.88
C ASN A 196 -17.74 -16.31 -2.09
N ASP A 197 -19.05 -16.22 -2.20
CA ASP A 197 -19.84 -16.65 -3.33
C ASP A 197 -20.88 -15.57 -3.61
N THR A 198 -20.99 -15.16 -4.87
CA THR A 198 -22.00 -14.18 -5.31
C THR A 198 -23.42 -14.72 -5.14
N ALA A 199 -23.62 -16.05 -5.15
CA ALA A 199 -24.92 -16.66 -4.92
C ALA A 199 -25.48 -16.34 -3.52
N ASP A 200 -24.62 -16.22 -2.50
CA ASP A 200 -25.02 -15.90 -1.13
C ASP A 200 -25.56 -14.47 -0.99
N LEU A 201 -25.21 -13.58 -1.92
CA LEU A 201 -25.65 -12.17 -1.90
C LEU A 201 -27.17 -12.06 -1.98
N VAL A 202 -27.82 -12.92 -2.76
CA VAL A 202 -29.28 -12.91 -2.93
C VAL A 202 -29.97 -13.07 -1.58
N GLN A 203 -29.49 -14.00 -0.75
CA GLN A 203 -30.08 -14.25 0.56
C GLN A 203 -29.89 -13.07 1.50
N VAL A 204 -28.72 -12.41 1.48
CA VAL A 204 -28.45 -11.23 2.31
C VAL A 204 -29.37 -10.07 1.93
N LEU A 205 -29.55 -9.82 0.62
CA LEU A 205 -30.43 -8.75 0.13
C LEU A 205 -31.91 -9.01 0.44
N VAL A 206 -32.36 -10.27 0.31
CA VAL A 206 -33.73 -10.66 0.69
C VAL A 206 -33.96 -10.46 2.19
N ASN A 207 -33.00 -10.84 3.04
CA ASN A 207 -33.13 -10.65 4.47
C ASN A 207 -33.20 -9.17 4.85
N ALA A 208 -32.41 -8.31 4.18
CA ALA A 208 -32.39 -6.88 4.42
C ALA A 208 -33.68 -6.15 3.96
N SER A 209 -34.41 -6.68 2.98
CA SER A 209 -35.66 -6.07 2.50
C SER A 209 -36.90 -6.44 3.34
N MET A 210 -36.78 -7.42 4.23
CA MET A 210 -37.85 -7.84 5.14
C MET A 210 -37.86 -7.08 6.48
N THR A 211 -36.82 -6.30 6.76
CA THR A 211 -36.67 -5.42 7.93
C THR A 211 -37.00 -3.98 7.59
#